data_AF-A0A2N9IUC1-F1
#
_entry.id   AF-A0A2N9IUC1-F1
#
_cell.length_a   1.000
_cell.length_b   1.000
_cell.length_c   1.000
_cell.angle_alpha   90.00
_cell.angle_beta   90.00
_cell.angle_gamma   90.00
#
_symmetry.space_group_name_H-M   'P 1'
#
loop_
_entity.id
_entity.type
_entity.pdbx_description
1 polymer ?
#
loop_
_entity_poly.entity_id
_entity_poly.type
_entity_poly.pdbx_seq_one_letter_code
_entity_poly.pdbx_strand_id
1 'polypeptide(L)'
;METRSSEVTHLTTRKYLDAWCVFFWAATPTLFSLFTFGLFALMGHQLDAATVFTCLALFNNLISPLNSFPWVINGLIDAIVSTRRLSRFLSCSESKREVEQTADSSSPVLSNEQSAANFNDMAIVIHDACCAWSCSNEKEWNMVLNHVTLDLPKGSFVAIIGEVRHVP
;
A
#
# COMPACT_ATOMS: atom_id res chain seq x y z
N MET A 1 -7.34 14.32 -27.66
CA MET A 1 -7.01 13.24 -28.62
C MET A 1 -5.59 12.72 -28.45
N GLU A 2 -4.63 13.57 -28.04
CA GLU A 2 -3.22 13.18 -27.84
C GLU A 2 -3.01 12.15 -26.70
N THR A 3 -3.78 12.21 -25.62
CA THR A 3 -3.67 11.24 -24.52
C THR A 3 -4.01 9.80 -24.98
N ARG A 4 -4.96 9.66 -25.92
CA ARG A 4 -5.39 8.37 -26.46
C ARG A 4 -4.36 7.78 -27.43
N SER A 5 -3.69 8.60 -28.24
CA SER A 5 -2.65 8.09 -29.16
C SER A 5 -1.42 7.60 -28.40
N SER A 6 -1.03 8.30 -27.33
CA SER A 6 0.05 7.85 -26.43
C SER A 6 -0.29 6.52 -25.75
N GLU A 7 -1.50 6.37 -25.21
CA GLU A 7 -1.97 5.13 -24.60
C GLU A 7 -1.93 3.94 -25.59
N VAL A 8 -2.45 4.13 -26.81
CA VAL A 8 -2.47 3.09 -27.84
C VAL A 8 -1.06 2.70 -28.29
N THR A 9 -0.13 3.66 -28.32
CA THR A 9 1.28 3.36 -28.64
C THR A 9 1.90 2.46 -27.58
N HIS A 10 1.73 2.77 -26.30
CA HIS A 10 2.21 1.93 -25.20
C HIS A 10 1.60 0.52 -25.22
N LEU A 11 0.29 0.42 -25.48
CA LEU A 11 -0.40 -0.86 -25.61
C LEU A 11 0.12 -1.68 -26.80
N THR A 12 0.40 -1.03 -27.92
CA THR A 12 0.92 -1.69 -29.12
C THR A 12 2.33 -2.22 -28.86
N THR A 13 3.21 -1.43 -28.26
CA THR A 13 4.56 -1.88 -27.85
C THR A 13 4.49 -3.08 -26.92
N ARG A 14 3.59 -3.06 -25.92
CA ARG A 14 3.40 -4.18 -24.99
C ARG A 14 2.95 -5.45 -25.71
N LYS A 15 2.02 -5.33 -26.67
CA LYS A 15 1.56 -6.47 -27.49
C LYS A 15 2.66 -7.04 -28.38
N TYR A 16 3.51 -6.19 -28.97
CA TYR A 16 4.68 -6.65 -29.70
C TYR A 16 5.63 -7.40 -28.78
N LEU A 17 6.00 -6.84 -27.63
CA LEU A 17 6.89 -7.51 -26.67
C LEU A 17 6.35 -8.88 -26.24
N ASP A 18 5.06 -8.99 -26.00
CA ASP A 18 4.39 -10.25 -25.64
C ASP A 18 4.46 -11.27 -26.78
N ALA A 19 4.13 -10.87 -28.01
CA ALA A 19 4.21 -11.73 -29.18
C ALA A 19 5.65 -12.23 -29.44
N TRP A 20 6.64 -11.35 -29.30
CA TRP A 20 8.05 -11.71 -29.40
C TRP A 20 8.49 -12.66 -28.28
N CYS A 21 8.01 -12.45 -27.06
CA CYS A 21 8.28 -13.34 -25.93
C CYS A 21 7.75 -14.75 -26.21
N VAL A 22 6.49 -14.87 -26.65
CA VAL A 22 5.88 -16.17 -27.03
C VAL A 22 6.62 -16.82 -28.19
N PHE A 23 7.03 -16.04 -29.20
CA PHE A 23 7.84 -16.54 -30.32
C PHE A 23 9.18 -17.11 -29.84
N PHE A 24 9.93 -16.36 -29.03
CA PHE A 24 11.18 -16.85 -28.46
C PHE A 24 10.97 -18.07 -27.57
N TRP A 25 9.87 -18.11 -26.82
CA TRP A 25 9.55 -19.25 -25.97
C TRP A 25 9.34 -20.54 -26.77
N ALA A 26 8.57 -20.45 -27.87
CA ALA A 26 8.37 -21.56 -28.80
C ALA A 26 9.62 -21.89 -29.63
N ALA A 27 10.41 -20.88 -29.99
CA ALA A 27 11.60 -21.03 -30.82
C ALA A 27 12.85 -21.47 -30.04
N THR A 28 12.90 -21.27 -28.72
CA THR A 28 14.06 -21.63 -27.88
C THR A 28 14.49 -23.10 -28.07
N PRO A 29 13.61 -24.11 -28.00
CA PRO A 29 14.04 -25.51 -28.14
C PRO A 29 14.54 -25.86 -29.56
N THR A 30 13.94 -25.26 -30.60
CA THR A 30 14.36 -25.49 -31.99
C THR A 30 15.68 -24.78 -32.29
N LEU A 31 15.84 -23.53 -31.83
CA LEU A 31 17.08 -22.78 -31.94
C LEU A 31 18.21 -23.48 -31.18
N PHE A 32 17.91 -23.96 -29.97
CA PHE A 32 18.86 -24.69 -29.14
C PHE A 32 19.34 -25.99 -29.82
N SER A 33 18.42 -26.74 -30.41
CA SER A 33 18.75 -27.94 -31.19
C SER A 33 19.61 -27.60 -32.40
N LEU A 34 19.24 -26.54 -33.14
CA LEU A 34 20.00 -26.06 -34.30
C LEU A 34 21.42 -25.63 -33.92
N PHE A 35 21.58 -24.88 -32.83
CA PHE A 35 22.89 -24.47 -32.32
C PHE A 35 23.71 -25.67 -31.86
N THR A 36 23.10 -26.63 -31.16
CA THR A 36 23.80 -27.82 -30.68
C THR A 36 24.33 -28.64 -31.86
N PHE A 37 23.47 -28.98 -32.83
CA PHE A 37 23.89 -29.74 -34.00
C PHE A 37 24.84 -28.95 -34.92
N GLY A 38 24.58 -27.66 -35.08
CA GLY A 38 25.41 -26.77 -35.91
C GLY A 38 26.80 -26.58 -35.35
N LEU A 39 26.93 -26.28 -34.05
CA LEU A 39 28.22 -26.12 -33.39
C LEU A 39 28.99 -27.44 -33.37
N PHE A 40 28.29 -28.55 -33.12
CA PHE A 40 28.90 -29.87 -33.10
C PHE A 40 29.45 -30.28 -34.48
N ALA A 41 28.70 -30.03 -35.56
CA ALA A 41 29.16 -30.29 -36.92
C ALA A 41 30.40 -29.45 -37.29
N LEU A 42 30.46 -28.20 -36.80
CA LEU A 42 31.57 -27.28 -37.07
C LEU A 42 32.84 -27.65 -36.29
N MET A 43 32.71 -28.34 -35.17
CA MET A 43 33.81 -28.74 -34.27
C MET A 43 34.47 -30.07 -34.67
N GLY A 44 34.05 -30.68 -35.78
CA GLY A 44 34.71 -31.83 -36.41
C GLY A 44 34.65 -33.15 -35.61
N HIS A 45 33.85 -33.21 -34.54
CA HIS A 45 33.64 -34.43 -33.76
C HIS A 45 32.57 -35.34 -34.41
N GLN A 46 32.64 -36.65 -34.17
CA GLN A 46 31.55 -37.57 -34.53
C GLN A 46 30.36 -37.33 -33.60
N LEU A 47 29.16 -37.10 -34.15
CA LEU A 47 27.93 -36.83 -33.40
C LEU A 47 27.57 -38.03 -32.54
N ASP A 48 28.04 -38.03 -31.30
CA ASP A 48 27.57 -38.98 -30.31
C ASP A 48 26.20 -38.53 -29.80
N ALA A 49 25.18 -39.27 -30.22
CA ALA A 49 23.80 -39.00 -29.86
C ALA A 49 23.59 -39.03 -28.34
N ALA A 50 24.34 -39.86 -27.61
CA ALA A 50 24.19 -40.00 -26.16
C ALA A 50 24.48 -38.68 -25.42
N THR A 51 25.51 -37.95 -25.84
CA THR A 51 25.85 -36.64 -25.26
C THR A 51 24.81 -35.58 -25.58
N VAL A 52 24.30 -35.55 -26.82
CA VAL A 52 23.26 -34.59 -27.25
C VAL A 52 21.94 -34.81 -26.51
N PHE A 53 21.49 -36.06 -26.39
CA PHE A 53 20.27 -36.37 -25.64
C PHE A 53 20.38 -36.02 -24.16
N THR A 54 21.56 -36.23 -23.57
CA THR A 54 21.83 -35.86 -22.17
C THR A 54 21.77 -34.34 -21.98
N CYS A 55 22.41 -33.57 -22.85
CA CYS A 55 22.35 -32.10 -22.81
C CYS A 55 20.92 -31.60 -23.02
N LEU A 56 20.20 -32.11 -24.02
CA LEU A 56 18.81 -31.71 -24.29
C LEU A 56 17.90 -31.96 -23.07
N ALA A 57 18.09 -33.08 -22.38
CA ALA A 57 17.37 -33.39 -21.14
C ALA A 57 17.70 -32.38 -20.02
N LEU A 58 18.96 -32.00 -19.84
CA LEU A 58 19.37 -30.98 -18.87
C LEU A 58 18.79 -29.59 -19.21
N PHE A 59 18.83 -29.19 -20.48
CA PHE A 59 18.24 -27.93 -20.92
C PHE A 59 16.72 -27.92 -20.74
N ASN A 60 16.03 -29.03 -21.00
CA ASN A 60 14.60 -29.13 -20.75
C ASN A 60 14.25 -28.94 -19.26
N ASN A 61 15.08 -29.51 -18.37
CA ASN A 61 14.96 -29.26 -16.92
C ASN A 61 15.28 -27.81 -16.53
N LEU A 62 16.10 -27.09 -17.31
CA LEU A 62 16.46 -25.70 -17.05
C LEU A 62 15.46 -24.68 -17.65
N ILE A 63 14.78 -25.04 -18.75
CA ILE A 63 13.75 -24.18 -19.37
C ILE A 63 12.57 -23.96 -18.42
N SER A 64 12.17 -24.98 -17.65
CA SER A 64 11.10 -24.86 -16.65
C SER A 64 11.37 -23.76 -15.60
N PRO A 65 12.49 -23.76 -14.86
CA PRO A 65 12.81 -22.69 -13.92
C PRO A 65 13.11 -21.35 -14.61
N LEU A 66 13.72 -21.35 -15.81
CA LEU A 66 13.92 -20.11 -16.57
C LEU A 66 12.61 -19.44 -16.98
N ASN A 67 11.57 -20.21 -17.28
CA ASN A 67 10.24 -19.67 -17.59
C ASN A 67 9.52 -19.11 -16.35
N SER A 68 9.68 -19.76 -15.20
CA SER A 68 9.13 -19.27 -13.94
C SER A 68 9.91 -18.09 -13.36
N PHE A 69 11.15 -17.88 -13.79
CA PHE A 69 12.04 -16.85 -13.25
C PHE A 69 11.50 -15.41 -13.41
N PRO A 70 11.02 -14.95 -14.58
CA PRO A 70 10.36 -13.65 -14.71
C PRO A 70 9.16 -13.49 -13.77
N TRP A 71 8.39 -14.57 -13.58
CA TRP A 71 7.24 -14.59 -12.68
C TRP A 71 7.66 -14.38 -11.22
N VAL A 72 8.74 -15.04 -10.80
CA VAL A 72 9.30 -14.87 -9.45
C VAL A 72 9.80 -13.44 -9.25
N ILE A 73 10.46 -12.84 -10.24
CA ILE A 73 10.91 -11.44 -10.17
C ILE A 73 9.71 -10.50 -10.00
N ASN A 74 8.66 -10.66 -10.81
CA ASN A 74 7.45 -9.85 -10.68
C ASN A 74 6.83 -10.00 -9.30
N GLY A 75 6.67 -11.23 -8.80
CA GLY A 75 6.16 -11.50 -7.45
C GLY A 75 7.03 -10.89 -6.34
N LEU A 76 8.35 -10.89 -6.51
CA LEU A 76 9.27 -10.25 -5.56
C LEU A 76 9.11 -8.71 -5.57
N ILE A 77 9.01 -8.10 -6.75
CA ILE A 77 8.77 -6.66 -6.88
C ILE A 77 7.45 -6.27 -6.21
N ASP A 78 6.38 -7.02 -6.47
CA ASP A 78 5.06 -6.80 -5.87
C ASP A 78 5.10 -6.96 -4.34
N ALA A 79 5.80 -7.98 -3.84
CA ALA A 79 5.98 -8.20 -2.41
C ALA A 79 6.74 -7.04 -1.74
N ILE A 80 7.79 -6.51 -2.38
CA ILE A 80 8.56 -5.37 -1.89
C ILE A 80 7.68 -4.11 -1.84
N VAL A 81 6.93 -3.83 -2.91
CA VAL A 81 6.02 -2.67 -2.96
C VAL A 81 4.92 -2.79 -1.92
N SER A 82 4.32 -3.98 -1.79
CA SER A 82 3.29 -4.27 -0.80
C SER A 82 3.81 -4.07 0.62
N THR A 83 4.99 -4.61 0.93
CA THR A 83 5.64 -4.46 2.24
C THR A 83 5.94 -3.00 2.55
N ARG A 84 6.41 -2.21 1.58
CA ARG A 84 6.63 -0.76 1.76
C ARG A 84 5.32 -0.02 2.04
N ARG A 85 4.24 -0.35 1.34
CA ARG A 85 2.91 0.25 1.58
C ARG A 85 2.39 -0.09 2.97
N LEU A 86 2.51 -1.35 3.38
CA LEU A 86 2.11 -1.81 4.70
C LEU A 86 2.93 -1.13 5.80
N SER A 87 4.26 -1.06 5.63
CA SER A 87 5.15 -0.37 6.56
C SER A 87 4.76 1.11 6.71
N ARG A 88 4.47 1.81 5.60
CA ARG A 88 4.00 3.19 5.64
C ARG A 88 2.66 3.33 6.36
N PHE A 89 1.72 2.42 6.12
CA PHE A 89 0.41 2.41 6.80
C PHE A 89 0.54 2.19 8.30
N LEU A 90 1.34 1.20 8.73
CA LEU A 90 1.61 0.93 10.14
C LEU A 90 2.40 2.06 10.83
N SER A 91 3.17 2.84 10.06
CA SER A 91 3.90 4.00 10.57
C SER A 91 3.06 5.29 10.59
N CYS A 92 1.82 5.26 10.09
CA CYS A 92 0.92 6.41 10.22
C CYS A 92 0.63 6.66 11.70
N SER A 93 0.77 7.92 12.11
CA SER A 93 0.45 8.36 13.47
C SER A 93 -1.00 7.99 13.79
N GLU A 94 -1.20 6.97 14.61
CA GLU A 94 -2.51 6.69 15.20
C GLU A 94 -2.90 7.93 16.01
N SER A 95 -4.06 8.52 15.70
CA SER A 95 -4.61 9.61 16.51
C SER A 95 -4.77 9.06 17.91
N LYS A 96 -3.93 9.54 18.84
CA LYS A 96 -3.86 9.11 20.23
C LYS A 96 -5.28 9.08 20.80
N ARG A 97 -5.89 7.90 20.87
CA ARG A 97 -7.01 7.65 21.77
C ARG A 97 -6.39 7.65 23.16
N GLU A 98 -6.31 8.84 23.74
CA GLU A 98 -6.12 8.97 25.16
C GLU A 98 -7.32 8.27 25.79
N VAL A 99 -7.05 7.04 26.24
CA VAL A 99 -7.93 6.20 27.03
C VAL A 99 -8.48 7.07 28.14
N GLU A 100 -9.80 7.33 28.10
CA GLU A 100 -10.57 7.73 29.26
C GLU A 100 -10.25 6.74 30.37
N GLN A 101 -9.34 7.13 31.27
CA GLN A 101 -9.14 6.43 32.52
C GLN A 101 -10.37 6.71 33.38
N THR A 102 -11.33 5.81 33.23
CA THR A 102 -12.11 5.21 34.31
C THR A 102 -11.46 5.41 35.68
N ALA A 103 -11.96 6.39 36.44
CA ALA A 103 -11.71 6.51 37.86
C ALA A 103 -12.82 5.78 38.63
N ASP A 104 -12.78 4.45 38.61
CA ASP A 104 -13.30 3.63 39.70
C ASP A 104 -12.15 3.42 40.70
N SER A 105 -12.12 4.20 41.78
CA SER A 105 -11.47 3.81 43.02
C SER A 105 -12.04 4.59 44.20
N SER A 106 -12.81 3.85 44.97
CA SER A 106 -13.31 4.10 46.32
C SER A 106 -12.36 4.78 47.32
N SER A 107 -12.91 5.78 48.02
CA SER A 107 -12.66 6.26 49.42
C SER A 107 -11.71 7.48 49.63
N PRO A 108 -11.79 8.17 50.79
CA PRO A 108 -12.89 9.03 51.27
C PRO A 108 -12.41 10.47 51.66
N VAL A 109 -13.38 11.41 51.71
CA VAL A 109 -13.45 12.63 52.55
C VAL A 109 -12.16 13.46 52.76
N LEU A 110 -12.15 14.69 52.23
CA LEU A 110 -11.93 15.90 53.05
C LEU A 110 -12.40 17.15 52.29
N SER A 111 -13.36 17.81 52.93
CA SER A 111 -14.04 19.07 52.65
C SER A 111 -13.11 20.23 52.29
N ASN A 112 -13.43 20.94 51.21
CA ASN A 112 -13.55 22.40 51.27
C ASN A 112 -14.57 22.90 50.24
N GLU A 113 -15.71 23.37 50.74
CA GLU A 113 -16.81 23.90 49.96
C GLU A 113 -16.53 25.35 49.55
N GLN A 114 -16.33 25.58 48.26
CA GLN A 114 -17.01 26.63 47.50
C GLN A 114 -16.68 26.48 46.01
N SER A 115 -17.71 26.25 45.21
CA SER A 115 -17.75 26.08 43.73
C SER A 115 -17.87 24.66 43.16
N ALA A 116 -18.27 23.66 43.96
CA ALA A 116 -18.40 22.26 43.51
C ALA A 116 -19.86 21.77 43.34
N ALA A 117 -20.80 22.64 43.01
CA ALA A 117 -22.23 22.29 43.00
C ALA A 117 -22.83 21.94 41.62
N ASN A 118 -22.12 22.06 40.49
CA ASN A 118 -22.76 21.96 39.16
C ASN A 118 -22.17 20.89 38.20
N PHE A 119 -21.14 20.13 38.57
CA PHE A 119 -20.47 19.23 37.62
C PHE A 119 -21.06 17.81 37.53
N ASN A 120 -21.88 17.36 38.48
CA ASN A 120 -22.44 16.00 38.44
C ASN A 120 -23.57 15.81 37.41
N ASP A 121 -24.13 16.90 36.90
CA ASP A 121 -25.27 16.88 35.96
C ASP A 121 -24.89 17.31 34.52
N MET A 122 -23.61 17.51 34.22
CA MET A 122 -23.17 17.79 32.85
C MET A 122 -22.87 16.50 32.07
N ALA A 123 -23.33 16.44 30.82
CA ALA A 123 -23.12 15.32 29.90
C ALA A 123 -21.91 15.55 28.98
N ILE A 124 -21.68 16.80 28.56
CA ILE A 124 -20.58 17.18 27.68
C ILE A 124 -20.03 18.51 28.19
N VAL A 125 -18.73 18.57 28.44
CA VAL A 125 -18.00 19.77 28.83
C VAL A 125 -16.81 19.90 27.90
N ILE A 126 -16.79 20.96 27.11
CA ILE A 126 -15.71 21.31 26.20
C ILE A 126 -15.19 22.66 26.68
N HIS A 127 -13.92 22.76 27.04
CA HIS A 127 -13.30 24.02 27.41
C HIS A 127 -12.13 24.29 26.49
N ASP A 128 -12.16 25.46 25.85
CA ASP A 128 -11.06 25.99 25.03
C ASP A 128 -10.53 25.02 23.96
N ALA A 129 -11.41 24.24 23.33
CA ALA A 129 -10.98 23.21 22.38
C ALA A 129 -10.64 23.81 21.01
N CYS A 130 -9.46 23.45 20.51
CA CYS A 130 -9.00 23.76 19.15
C CYS A 130 -8.79 22.46 18.36
N CYS A 131 -9.48 22.33 17.21
CA CYS A 131 -9.45 21.10 16.40
C CYS A 131 -9.08 21.40 14.94
N ALA A 132 -8.22 20.56 14.38
CA ALA A 132 -7.82 20.60 12.97
C ALA A 132 -7.87 19.19 12.37
N TRP A 133 -8.23 19.09 11.08
CA TRP A 133 -8.30 17.79 10.39
C TRP A 133 -6.93 17.24 9.96
N SER A 134 -5.93 18.11 9.78
CA SER A 134 -4.59 17.73 9.35
C SER A 134 -3.54 18.31 10.29
N CYS A 135 -2.77 17.42 10.93
CA CYS A 135 -1.50 17.75 11.57
C CYS A 135 -0.36 17.49 10.57
N SER A 136 -0.37 18.13 9.40
CA SER A 136 0.82 18.12 8.54
C SER A 136 1.73 19.26 8.97
N ASN A 137 2.92 18.91 9.47
CA ASN A 137 3.96 19.89 9.72
C ASN A 137 4.18 20.76 8.47
N GLU A 138 4.28 22.07 8.73
CA GLU A 138 4.70 23.15 7.84
C GLU A 138 3.58 23.93 7.13
N LYS A 139 3.33 25.11 7.72
CA LYS A 139 2.65 26.32 7.22
C LYS A 139 1.11 26.27 7.26
N GLU A 140 0.60 27.02 8.24
CA GLU A 140 -0.80 27.26 8.58
C GLU A 140 -1.55 26.05 9.14
N TRP A 141 -1.61 25.99 10.48
CA TRP A 141 -2.68 25.28 11.17
C TRP A 141 -4.00 25.93 10.73
N ASN A 142 -4.64 25.39 9.71
CA ASN A 142 -6.03 25.69 9.39
C ASN A 142 -6.91 25.07 10.48
N MET A 143 -6.89 25.68 11.66
CA MET A 143 -7.74 25.30 12.78
C MET A 143 -9.19 25.52 12.35
N VAL A 144 -9.92 24.42 12.25
CA VAL A 144 -11.32 24.42 11.76
C VAL A 144 -12.26 24.81 12.90
N LEU A 145 -11.93 24.39 14.12
CA LEU A 145 -12.59 24.84 15.34
C LEU A 145 -11.54 25.51 16.22
N ASN A 146 -11.86 26.72 16.70
CA ASN A 146 -10.98 27.53 17.54
C ASN A 146 -11.72 27.89 18.82
N HIS A 147 -11.11 27.62 19.98
CA HIS A 147 -11.57 28.06 21.29
C HIS A 147 -13.05 27.74 21.58
N VAL A 148 -13.48 26.51 21.26
CA VAL A 148 -14.86 26.09 21.50
C VAL A 148 -15.02 25.79 22.98
N THR A 149 -15.90 26.55 23.64
CA THR A 149 -16.32 26.32 25.03
C THR A 149 -17.81 26.00 25.03
N LEU A 150 -18.18 24.80 25.49
CA LEU A 150 -19.54 24.30 25.47
C LEU A 150 -19.80 23.41 26.68
N ASP A 151 -20.77 23.80 27.51
CA ASP A 151 -21.20 23.06 28.67
C ASP A 151 -22.66 22.64 28.48
N LEU A 152 -22.93 21.33 28.48
CA LEU A 152 -24.25 20.77 28.23
C LEU A 152 -24.72 19.88 29.40
N PRO A 153 -25.88 20.18 30.02
CA PRO A 153 -26.47 19.35 31.07
C PRO A 153 -27.16 18.10 30.50
N LYS A 154 -27.26 17.05 31.32
CA LYS A 154 -27.95 15.80 31.00
C LYS A 154 -29.44 16.06 30.76
N GLY A 155 -30.02 15.39 29.76
CA GLY A 155 -31.46 15.52 29.43
C GLY A 155 -31.85 16.76 28.61
N SER A 156 -30.88 17.52 28.08
CA SER A 156 -31.14 18.66 27.20
C SER A 156 -31.21 18.25 25.72
N PHE A 157 -32.10 18.91 24.95
CA PHE A 157 -32.17 18.78 23.49
C PHE A 157 -31.52 20.00 22.84
N VAL A 158 -30.47 19.79 22.06
CA VAL A 158 -29.62 20.86 21.51
C VAL A 158 -29.58 20.75 19.99
N ALA A 159 -29.70 21.89 19.31
CA ALA A 159 -29.54 21.99 17.86
C ALA A 159 -28.29 22.83 17.53
N ILE A 160 -27.46 22.34 16.61
CA ILE A 160 -26.29 23.06 16.07
C ILE A 160 -26.67 23.58 14.68
N ILE A 161 -26.51 24.89 14.45
CA ILE A 161 -26.80 25.53 13.17
C ILE A 161 -25.51 26.19 12.67
N GLY A 162 -25.21 26.06 11.38
CA GLY A 162 -24.02 26.63 10.77
C GLY A 162 -24.20 26.92 9.28
N GLU A 163 -23.40 27.83 8.75
CA GLU A 163 -23.35 28.16 7.33
C GLU A 163 -22.56 27.10 6.54
N VAL A 164 -23.05 26.73 5.36
CA VAL A 164 -22.32 25.81 4.46
C VAL A 164 -21.29 26.61 3.68
N ARG A 165 -20.03 26.58 4.12
CA ARG A 165 -18.92 27.18 3.36
C ARG A 165 -18.42 26.17 2.32
N HIS A 166 -18.61 26.47 1.04
CA HIS A 166 -18.04 25.70 -0.07
C HIS A 166 -16.53 25.96 -0.11
N VAL A 167 -15.73 24.93 0.13
CA VAL A 167 -14.27 24.99 -0.04
C VAL A 167 -13.96 24.72 -1.52
N PRO A 168 -13.20 25.58 -2.22
CA PRO A 168 -12.79 25.37 -3.61
C PRO A 168 -11.70 24.29 -3.76
#